data_AF-A0A950NBL2-F1
#
_entry.id   AF-A0A950NBL2-F1
#
_cell.length_a   1.000
_cell.length_b   1.000
_cell.length_c   1.000
_cell.angle_alpha   90.00
_cell.angle_beta   90.00
_cell.angle_gamma   90.00
#
_symmetry.space_group_name_H-M   'P 1'
#
loop_
_entity.id
_entity.type
_entity.pdbx_description
1 polymer ?
#
loop_
_entity_poly.entity_id
_entity_poly.type
_entity_poly.pdbx_seq_one_letter_code
_entity_poly.pdbx_strand_id
1 'polypeptide(L)'
;MRHRSGRTLALFGAITVAAASFATLTGASETSRLAVIGTLKRQPRALYDVLVRPRNAGSRAPASSGLLPPNFLSGTFGGISMEQYSVISHIPGVAVAAPIALVGYVLPQVDVPLRLRRYLGPGQRQLFRERLVWSADRGLSRVRDADSYIYVTAASMQAGTSYAANNPASPGAEESVSSKRSVPVCPYVTLVQPTMSPFSVSLRAQLRAQVLCWSRVTGLDGLTKSPIGFDPGLPTTVSDLGGAVQFPIPLLVAAIDPVAETKLLGLNRAVVSGRYLREGEAPRQVRASGYDQGLALKAAPVLVPTDPYLDESARATINRLSGAAEVLRLPTPAGFYRFLASRRNGRLVLARTVTAAQAYRTFLSEAQHAVELNGYWTAGEVHQPRGPSGVWTPRPVHNPWSVWQIGYTSPPYVDVPMMVADGSFRAVSEYEESLGCPGGCLFPGIHAVGAFDPRRIPGFEDTLKQSLSPFRLPSMTAANPRTARLLRGRSLVPDGNFTGYLAEPPLALTTFAGLQDVFRSTTGPQPMFEGAAPRVLRSAQSRCALPAYGATGSIH
;
A
#
# COMPACT_ATOMS: atom_id res chain seq x y z
N MET A 1 72.56 -36.91 0.64
CA MET A 1 72.07 -35.55 0.99
C MET A 1 73.16 -34.71 1.69
N ARG A 2 74.35 -34.52 1.10
CA ARG A 2 75.47 -33.80 1.78
C ARG A 2 76.06 -32.59 1.02
N HIS A 3 75.49 -32.17 -0.12
CA HIS A 3 76.01 -31.01 -0.88
C HIS A 3 74.98 -29.98 -1.38
N ARG A 4 73.73 -29.99 -0.88
CA ARG A 4 72.73 -28.94 -1.20
C ARG A 4 71.82 -28.59 -0.01
N SER A 5 72.41 -28.43 1.18
CA SER A 5 71.70 -28.15 2.45
C SER A 5 70.77 -26.93 2.36
N GLY A 6 71.18 -25.86 1.69
CA GLY A 6 70.36 -24.64 1.54
C GLY A 6 69.04 -24.85 0.78
N ARG A 7 69.03 -25.69 -0.26
CA ARG A 7 67.81 -25.99 -1.04
C ARG A 7 66.85 -26.88 -0.25
N THR A 8 67.38 -27.87 0.47
CA THR A 8 66.56 -28.76 1.30
C THR A 8 65.94 -27.99 2.47
N LEU A 9 66.67 -27.07 3.10
CA LEU A 9 66.16 -26.16 4.14
C LEU A 9 65.09 -25.21 3.61
N ALA A 10 65.28 -24.64 2.42
CA ALA A 10 64.27 -23.77 1.80
C ALA A 10 62.97 -24.53 1.47
N LEU A 11 63.08 -25.75 0.93
CA LEU A 11 61.92 -26.63 0.68
C LEU A 11 61.21 -27.02 1.97
N PHE A 12 61.94 -27.42 3.01
CA PHE A 12 61.36 -27.72 4.31
C PHE A 12 60.67 -26.50 4.92
N GLY A 13 61.30 -25.33 4.87
CA GLY A 13 60.72 -24.07 5.31
C GLY A 13 59.42 -23.74 4.58
N ALA A 14 59.41 -23.83 3.25
CA ALA A 14 58.23 -23.57 2.44
C ALA A 14 57.08 -24.55 2.74
N ILE A 15 57.38 -25.85 2.88
CA ILE A 15 56.39 -26.88 3.23
C ILE A 15 55.83 -26.63 4.64
N THR A 16 56.68 -26.24 5.59
CA THR A 16 56.25 -25.96 6.97
C THR A 16 55.34 -24.74 7.03
N VAL A 17 55.69 -23.67 6.30
CA VAL A 17 54.85 -22.47 6.19
C VAL A 17 53.53 -22.76 5.50
N ALA A 18 53.53 -23.56 4.42
CA ALA A 18 52.32 -23.96 3.72
C ALA A 18 51.41 -24.82 4.60
N ALA A 19 51.97 -25.80 5.32
CA ALA A 19 51.22 -26.67 6.23
C ALA A 19 50.64 -25.89 7.42
N ALA A 20 51.42 -24.97 8.01
CA ALA A 20 50.94 -24.09 9.07
C ALA A 20 49.83 -23.15 8.57
N SER A 21 50.00 -22.56 7.39
CA SER A 21 48.98 -21.69 6.77
C SER A 21 47.70 -22.46 6.46
N PHE A 22 47.81 -23.66 5.90
CA PHE A 22 46.66 -24.53 5.63
C PHE A 22 45.95 -24.96 6.92
N ALA A 23 46.70 -25.35 7.96
CA ALA A 23 46.15 -25.72 9.26
C ALA A 23 45.44 -24.55 9.94
N THR A 24 46.02 -23.34 9.91
CA THR A 24 45.37 -22.14 10.47
C THR A 24 44.11 -21.73 9.71
N LEU A 25 44.11 -21.81 8.37
CA LEU A 25 42.93 -21.52 7.55
C LEU A 25 41.82 -22.53 7.80
N THR A 26 42.16 -23.83 7.85
CA THR A 26 41.21 -24.91 8.12
C THR A 26 40.66 -24.80 9.54
N GLY A 27 41.51 -24.54 10.52
CA GLY A 27 41.14 -24.29 11.91
C GLY A 27 40.19 -23.11 12.04
N ALA A 28 40.52 -21.97 11.42
CA ALA A 28 39.68 -20.77 11.40
C ALA A 28 38.30 -21.03 10.77
N SER A 29 38.26 -21.79 9.66
CA SER A 29 37.02 -22.19 8.98
C SER A 29 36.16 -23.08 9.86
N GLU A 30 36.73 -24.10 10.51
CA GLU A 30 36.00 -24.99 11.41
C GLU A 30 35.53 -24.27 12.68
N THR A 31 36.35 -23.38 13.28
CA THR A 31 35.88 -22.53 14.39
C THR A 31 34.77 -21.58 13.97
N SER A 32 34.83 -21.00 12.77
CA SER A 32 33.75 -20.15 12.26
C SER A 32 32.47 -20.95 12.05
N ARG A 33 32.57 -22.15 11.49
CA ARG A 33 31.45 -23.08 11.32
C ARG A 33 30.88 -23.53 12.66
N LEU A 34 31.71 -23.89 13.63
CA LEU A 34 31.29 -24.29 14.97
C LEU A 34 30.70 -23.12 15.77
N ALA A 35 31.22 -21.91 15.60
CA ALA A 35 30.64 -20.70 16.18
C ALA A 35 29.26 -20.42 15.56
N VAL A 36 29.10 -20.55 14.24
CA VAL A 36 27.82 -20.41 13.56
C VAL A 36 26.83 -21.50 14.01
N ILE A 37 27.23 -22.77 14.03
CA ILE A 37 26.38 -23.88 14.50
C ILE A 37 26.05 -23.73 15.98
N GLY A 38 27.01 -23.31 16.80
CA GLY A 38 26.84 -23.05 18.23
C GLY A 38 25.87 -21.89 18.50
N THR A 39 25.96 -20.83 17.71
CA THR A 39 25.05 -19.67 17.76
C THR A 39 23.64 -20.08 17.34
N LEU A 40 23.51 -20.86 16.25
CA LEU A 40 22.23 -21.40 15.78
C LEU A 40 21.59 -22.38 16.77
N LYS A 41 22.38 -23.21 17.46
CA LYS A 41 21.87 -24.14 18.48
C LYS A 41 21.48 -23.45 19.80
N ARG A 42 22.07 -22.29 20.09
CA ARG A 42 21.81 -21.51 21.32
C ARG A 42 20.78 -20.40 21.13
N GLN A 43 20.44 -20.04 19.89
CA GLN A 43 19.43 -19.02 19.61
C GLN A 43 18.01 -19.55 19.78
N PRO A 44 17.07 -18.70 20.25
CA PRO A 44 15.70 -19.12 20.48
C PRO A 44 15.02 -19.49 19.16
N ARG A 45 14.05 -20.41 19.24
CA ARG A 45 13.21 -20.83 18.12
C ARG A 45 12.55 -19.61 17.45
N ALA A 46 12.18 -19.76 16.17
CA ALA A 46 11.31 -18.80 15.48
C ALA A 46 10.04 -18.51 16.33
N LEU A 47 9.32 -17.42 16.04
CA LEU A 47 8.11 -17.04 16.79
C LEU A 47 7.07 -18.18 16.89
N TYR A 48 7.12 -19.11 15.94
CA TYR A 48 6.34 -20.33 15.92
C TYR A 48 7.13 -21.44 15.20
N ASP A 49 6.77 -22.70 15.42
CA ASP A 49 7.53 -23.86 14.95
C ASP A 49 7.14 -24.30 13.54
N VAL A 50 5.86 -24.18 13.16
CA VAL A 50 5.34 -24.66 11.87
C VAL A 50 4.48 -23.59 11.20
N LEU A 51 4.77 -23.32 9.93
CA LEU A 51 3.89 -22.62 9.02
C LEU A 51 3.17 -23.65 8.16
N VAL A 52 1.84 -23.65 8.18
CA VAL A 52 1.03 -24.44 7.25
C VAL A 52 0.62 -23.54 6.08
N ARG A 53 0.94 -23.97 4.86
CA ARG A 53 0.61 -23.26 3.61
C ARG A 53 -0.36 -24.10 2.78
N PRO A 54 -1.24 -23.47 1.98
CA PRO A 54 -2.13 -24.20 1.11
C PRO A 54 -1.32 -24.88 -0.01
N ARG A 55 -1.84 -26.00 -0.52
CA ARG A 55 -1.12 -26.87 -1.48
C ARG A 55 -0.71 -26.14 -2.78
N ASN A 56 -1.45 -25.13 -3.18
CA ASN A 56 -1.21 -24.30 -4.37
C ASN A 56 -0.22 -23.14 -4.13
N ALA A 57 0.05 -22.77 -2.87
CA ALA A 57 1.07 -21.77 -2.54
C ALA A 57 2.47 -22.37 -2.73
N GLY A 58 3.21 -21.89 -3.71
CA GLY A 58 4.57 -22.36 -3.98
C GLY A 58 4.72 -23.36 -5.13
N SER A 59 3.80 -23.45 -6.09
CA SER A 59 4.05 -24.21 -7.34
C SER A 59 5.19 -23.64 -8.23
N ARG A 60 5.84 -22.53 -7.85
CA ARG A 60 6.82 -21.83 -8.69
C ARG A 60 8.14 -21.41 -8.02
N ALA A 61 8.30 -21.60 -6.70
CA ALA A 61 9.61 -21.60 -6.03
C ALA A 61 10.01 -23.07 -5.79
N PRO A 62 11.27 -23.50 -5.97
CA PRO A 62 11.58 -24.91 -5.86
C PRO A 62 11.39 -25.38 -4.42
N ALA A 63 10.42 -26.26 -4.26
CA ALA A 63 10.22 -27.07 -3.05
C ALA A 63 11.52 -27.76 -2.60
N SER A 64 12.49 -27.96 -3.51
CA SER A 64 13.79 -28.59 -3.24
C SER A 64 14.76 -27.78 -2.37
N SER A 65 14.51 -26.48 -2.14
CA SER A 65 15.43 -25.64 -1.36
C SER A 65 14.96 -25.34 0.08
N GLY A 66 13.68 -25.56 0.39
CA GLY A 66 13.11 -25.20 1.71
C GLY A 66 13.15 -23.70 2.04
N LEU A 67 13.47 -22.84 1.06
CA LEU A 67 13.57 -21.39 1.24
C LEU A 67 12.24 -20.70 0.94
N LEU A 68 11.86 -19.73 1.77
CA LEU A 68 10.72 -18.84 1.54
C LEU A 68 11.23 -17.46 1.12
N PRO A 69 10.61 -16.82 0.10
CA PRO A 69 10.93 -15.43 -0.20
C PRO A 69 10.53 -14.52 0.98
N PRO A 70 11.16 -13.34 1.11
CA PRO A 70 10.65 -12.30 2.00
C PRO A 70 9.17 -12.03 1.71
N ASN A 71 8.37 -11.85 2.77
CA ASN A 71 6.93 -11.61 2.69
C ASN A 71 6.17 -12.65 1.85
N PHE A 72 6.55 -13.92 2.00
CA PHE A 72 5.89 -15.07 1.37
C PHE A 72 4.38 -15.15 1.61
N LEU A 73 3.87 -14.53 2.69
CA LEU A 73 2.45 -14.45 2.95
C LEU A 73 1.76 -13.48 2.00
N SER A 74 2.30 -12.27 1.78
CA SER A 74 1.64 -11.15 1.08
C SER A 74 1.16 -11.41 -0.36
N GLY A 75 1.47 -12.58 -0.95
CA GLY A 75 0.96 -13.00 -2.27
C GLY A 75 0.21 -14.34 -2.27
N THR A 76 -0.08 -14.92 -1.10
CA THR A 76 -0.84 -16.16 -0.93
C THR A 76 -2.25 -15.83 -0.40
N PHE A 77 -3.27 -16.08 -1.21
CA PHE A 77 -4.67 -15.82 -0.87
C PHE A 77 -5.48 -17.13 -0.89
N GLY A 78 -6.15 -17.46 0.21
CA GLY A 78 -7.00 -18.66 0.33
C GLY A 78 -6.28 -19.99 0.59
N GLY A 79 -7.05 -21.09 0.62
CA GLY A 79 -6.55 -22.46 0.40
C GLY A 79 -6.40 -23.37 1.63
N ILE A 80 -6.77 -22.92 2.84
CA ILE A 80 -6.96 -23.79 4.01
C ILE A 80 -8.25 -23.39 4.70
N SER A 81 -9.18 -24.33 4.84
CA SER A 81 -10.50 -24.07 5.43
C SER A 81 -10.48 -23.95 6.96
N MET A 82 -11.56 -23.43 7.54
CA MET A 82 -11.70 -23.34 9.00
C MET A 82 -11.83 -24.73 9.64
N GLU A 83 -12.38 -25.72 8.92
CA GLU A 83 -12.39 -27.12 9.34
C GLU A 83 -10.97 -27.69 9.36
N GLN A 84 -10.17 -27.43 8.33
CA GLN A 84 -8.76 -27.86 8.29
C GLN A 84 -7.94 -27.19 9.39
N TYR A 85 -8.15 -25.90 9.63
CA TYR A 85 -7.56 -25.20 10.78
C TYR A 85 -7.98 -25.84 12.10
N SER A 86 -9.26 -26.16 12.29
CA SER A 86 -9.77 -26.85 13.47
C SER A 86 -9.05 -28.19 13.67
N VAL A 87 -8.91 -29.00 12.62
CA VAL A 87 -8.14 -30.25 12.67
C VAL A 87 -6.70 -30.00 13.11
N ILE A 88 -6.01 -29.01 12.53
CA ILE A 88 -4.63 -28.66 12.87
C ILE A 88 -4.49 -28.24 14.34
N SER A 89 -5.43 -27.44 14.84
CA SER A 89 -5.41 -26.94 16.23
C SER A 89 -5.59 -28.05 17.27
N HIS A 90 -6.22 -29.16 16.90
CA HIS A 90 -6.45 -30.33 17.76
C HIS A 90 -5.40 -31.43 17.60
N ILE A 91 -4.37 -31.25 16.76
CA ILE A 91 -3.28 -32.23 16.64
C ILE A 91 -2.53 -32.32 17.99
N PRO A 92 -2.36 -33.52 18.57
CA PRO A 92 -1.59 -33.69 19.81
C PRO A 92 -0.19 -33.08 19.71
N GLY A 93 0.17 -32.24 20.69
CA GLY A 93 1.44 -31.53 20.73
C GLY A 93 1.42 -30.11 20.14
N VAL A 94 0.32 -29.69 19.51
CA VAL A 94 0.06 -28.29 19.18
C VAL A 94 -0.38 -27.54 20.44
N ALA A 95 0.40 -26.54 20.86
CA ALA A 95 0.04 -25.70 22.00
C ALA A 95 -0.85 -24.51 21.59
N VAL A 96 -0.55 -23.90 20.44
CA VAL A 96 -1.32 -22.80 19.86
C VAL A 96 -1.26 -22.94 18.34
N ALA A 97 -2.40 -22.81 17.67
CA ALA A 97 -2.48 -22.57 16.24
C ALA A 97 -3.14 -21.21 16.02
N ALA A 98 -2.51 -20.31 15.27
CA ALA A 98 -3.06 -18.99 14.95
C ALA A 98 -3.24 -18.84 13.43
N PRO A 99 -4.49 -18.75 12.95
CA PRO A 99 -4.81 -18.57 11.55
C PRO A 99 -4.66 -17.10 11.14
N ILE A 100 -4.01 -16.88 9.99
CA ILE A 100 -4.00 -15.58 9.30
C ILE A 100 -4.45 -15.76 7.85
N ALA A 101 -5.50 -15.06 7.43
CA ALA A 101 -6.04 -15.13 6.09
C ALA A 101 -5.87 -13.77 5.39
N LEU A 102 -5.08 -13.71 4.32
CA LEU A 102 -4.99 -12.49 3.52
C LEU A 102 -6.22 -12.34 2.65
N VAL A 103 -6.79 -11.14 2.64
CA VAL A 103 -7.99 -10.80 1.90
C VAL A 103 -7.60 -10.12 0.58
N GLY A 104 -6.85 -9.03 0.67
CA GLY A 104 -6.47 -8.19 -0.46
C GLY A 104 -6.03 -6.81 0.01
N TYR A 105 -5.55 -6.02 -0.94
CA TYR A 105 -5.24 -4.60 -0.77
C TYR A 105 -6.50 -3.78 -0.93
N VAL A 106 -6.76 -2.91 0.04
CA VAL A 106 -7.68 -1.78 -0.13
C VAL A 106 -6.86 -0.52 -0.35
N LEU A 107 -7.45 0.47 -1.05
CA LEU A 107 -6.77 1.70 -1.45
C LEU A 107 -7.48 2.95 -0.90
N PRO A 108 -7.64 3.11 0.45
CA PRO A 108 -8.18 4.36 0.98
C PRO A 108 -7.30 5.54 0.56
N GLN A 109 -7.94 6.62 0.15
CA GLN A 109 -7.30 7.87 -0.22
C GLN A 109 -7.41 8.86 0.94
N VAL A 110 -6.33 9.59 1.20
CA VAL A 110 -6.34 10.73 2.12
C VAL A 110 -5.88 12.00 1.43
N ASP A 111 -6.48 13.12 1.82
CA ASP A 111 -6.16 14.42 1.26
C ASP A 111 -5.25 15.21 2.20
N VAL A 112 -4.04 15.52 1.73
CA VAL A 112 -3.12 16.38 2.49
C VAL A 112 -3.19 17.81 1.96
N PRO A 113 -3.83 18.75 2.69
CA PRO A 113 -4.12 20.07 2.16
C PRO A 113 -2.86 20.93 1.94
N LEU A 114 -2.84 21.65 0.82
CA LEU A 114 -1.82 22.62 0.41
C LEU A 114 -2.38 24.04 0.49
N ARG A 115 -2.39 24.60 1.70
CA ARG A 115 -2.99 25.91 1.97
C ARG A 115 -2.27 27.05 1.24
N LEU A 116 -3.03 27.78 0.43
CA LEU A 116 -2.57 28.92 -0.37
C LEU A 116 -2.94 30.28 0.21
N ARG A 117 -3.81 30.35 1.23
CA ARG A 117 -4.34 31.61 1.79
C ARG A 117 -3.27 32.69 2.05
N ARG A 118 -2.13 32.32 2.63
CA ARG A 118 -1.01 33.25 2.94
C ARG A 118 -0.25 33.76 1.72
N TYR A 119 -0.43 33.14 0.56
CA TYR A 119 0.23 33.49 -0.69
C TYR A 119 -0.67 34.26 -1.64
N LEU A 120 -1.93 34.53 -1.26
CA LEU A 120 -2.86 35.32 -2.06
C LEU A 120 -2.45 36.80 -2.04
N GLY A 121 -2.42 37.43 -3.21
CA GLY A 121 -2.25 38.87 -3.34
C GLY A 121 -3.59 39.61 -3.21
N PRO A 122 -3.56 40.96 -3.22
CA PRO A 122 -4.79 41.78 -3.16
C PRO A 122 -5.64 41.71 -4.44
N GLY A 123 -5.15 41.09 -5.51
CA GLY A 123 -5.85 40.98 -6.79
C GLY A 123 -7.18 40.23 -6.70
N GLN A 124 -8.16 40.69 -7.49
CA GLN A 124 -9.51 40.14 -7.56
C GLN A 124 -9.55 38.69 -8.04
N ARG A 125 -8.66 38.30 -8.98
CA ARG A 125 -8.58 36.95 -9.55
C ARG A 125 -7.15 36.47 -9.61
N GLN A 126 -6.93 35.21 -9.26
CA GLN A 126 -5.61 34.57 -9.23
C GLN A 126 -5.72 33.16 -9.78
N LEU A 127 -4.73 32.76 -10.58
CA LEU A 127 -4.65 31.44 -11.18
C LEU A 127 -3.35 30.77 -10.75
N PHE A 128 -3.42 29.51 -10.37
CA PHE A 128 -2.28 28.71 -9.96
C PHE A 128 -2.28 27.37 -10.69
N ARG A 129 -1.08 26.82 -10.84
CA ARG A 129 -0.85 25.45 -11.28
C ARG A 129 -0.11 24.71 -10.19
N GLU A 130 -0.69 23.61 -9.75
CA GLU A 130 -0.06 22.61 -8.93
C GLU A 130 0.58 21.54 -9.81
N ARG A 131 1.76 21.09 -9.40
CA ARG A 131 2.47 19.96 -10.01
C ARG A 131 2.92 19.00 -8.93
N LEU A 132 2.70 17.72 -9.18
CA LEU A 132 3.10 16.64 -8.29
C LEU A 132 4.13 15.75 -8.96
N VAL A 133 5.23 15.50 -8.24
CA VAL A 133 6.25 14.52 -8.61
C VAL A 133 6.37 13.54 -7.46
N TRP A 134 5.99 12.30 -7.72
CA TRP A 134 6.10 11.19 -6.78
C TRP A 134 7.49 10.60 -6.86
N SER A 135 8.02 10.16 -5.72
CA SER A 135 9.31 9.49 -5.66
C SER A 135 9.30 8.38 -4.61
N ALA A 136 9.89 7.25 -4.99
CA ALA A 136 10.12 6.09 -4.12
C ALA A 136 11.51 5.50 -4.36
N ASP A 137 11.78 4.32 -3.81
CA ASP A 137 13.05 3.59 -3.97
C ASP A 137 14.28 4.45 -3.67
N ARG A 138 14.26 5.18 -2.54
CA ARG A 138 15.31 6.13 -2.13
C ARG A 138 15.56 7.22 -3.18
N GLY A 139 14.56 7.55 -3.97
CA GLY A 139 14.58 8.56 -5.03
C GLY A 139 15.04 8.04 -6.40
N LEU A 140 15.21 6.72 -6.56
CA LEU A 140 15.53 6.08 -7.84
C LEU A 140 14.32 5.99 -8.77
N SER A 141 13.12 5.78 -8.21
CA SER A 141 11.86 5.81 -8.95
C SER A 141 11.21 7.19 -8.82
N ARG A 142 10.78 7.75 -9.95
CA ARG A 142 10.13 9.06 -10.02
C ARG A 142 9.04 9.06 -11.08
N VAL A 143 7.84 9.44 -10.67
CA VAL A 143 6.68 9.52 -11.57
C VAL A 143 6.10 10.92 -11.50
N ARG A 144 5.99 11.59 -12.66
CA ARG A 144 5.34 12.89 -12.75
C ARG A 144 3.84 12.68 -12.93
N ASP A 145 3.05 13.31 -12.09
CA ASP A 145 1.60 13.29 -12.19
C ASP A 145 1.08 14.37 -13.15
N ALA A 146 -0.24 14.38 -13.37
CA ALA A 146 -0.90 15.46 -14.08
C ALA A 146 -0.81 16.79 -13.33
N ASP A 147 -0.81 17.89 -14.09
CA ASP A 147 -0.92 19.23 -13.51
C ASP A 147 -2.39 19.49 -13.16
N SER A 148 -2.64 19.93 -11.93
CA SER A 148 -3.93 20.46 -11.47
C SER A 148 -3.87 22.00 -11.45
N TYR A 149 -5.03 22.65 -11.53
CA TYR A 149 -5.13 24.11 -11.55
C TYR A 149 -6.08 24.58 -10.46
N ILE A 150 -5.74 25.74 -9.89
CA ILE A 150 -6.52 26.36 -8.82
C ILE A 150 -6.83 27.78 -9.25
N TYR A 151 -8.12 28.10 -9.33
CA TYR A 151 -8.59 29.46 -9.61
C TYR A 151 -9.14 30.07 -8.33
N VAL A 152 -8.82 31.32 -8.06
CA VAL A 152 -9.26 32.01 -6.85
C VAL A 152 -9.83 33.36 -7.24
N THR A 153 -11.06 33.65 -6.80
CA THR A 153 -11.72 34.94 -6.97
C THR A 153 -12.14 35.54 -5.63
N ALA A 154 -12.17 36.87 -5.56
CA ALA A 154 -12.75 37.62 -4.46
C ALA A 154 -14.26 37.84 -4.61
N ALA A 155 -14.84 37.53 -5.78
CA ALA A 155 -16.28 37.58 -6.00
C ALA A 155 -16.99 36.34 -5.40
N SER A 156 -18.28 36.45 -5.14
CA SER A 156 -19.12 35.29 -4.84
C SER A 156 -19.19 34.37 -6.05
N MET A 157 -19.20 33.06 -5.79
CA MET A 157 -19.53 32.04 -6.78
C MET A 157 -20.78 31.29 -6.35
N GLN A 158 -21.48 30.73 -7.32
CA GLN A 158 -22.58 29.79 -7.13
C GLN A 158 -22.22 28.49 -7.84
N ALA A 159 -22.64 27.35 -7.30
CA ALA A 159 -22.47 26.08 -8.01
C ALA A 159 -23.20 26.12 -9.36
N GLY A 160 -22.58 25.57 -10.40
CA GLY A 160 -23.22 25.51 -11.71
C GLY A 160 -24.51 24.69 -11.67
N THR A 161 -25.57 25.16 -12.35
CA THR A 161 -26.92 24.58 -12.28
C THR A 161 -27.10 23.27 -13.06
N SER A 162 -26.07 22.46 -13.23
CA SER A 162 -26.14 21.23 -14.05
C SER A 162 -25.18 20.15 -13.59
N TYR A 163 -25.43 19.53 -12.44
CA TYR A 163 -24.86 18.21 -12.13
C TYR A 163 -25.70 17.11 -12.80
N ALA A 164 -25.95 17.22 -14.11
CA ALA A 164 -26.54 16.12 -14.86
C ALA A 164 -25.38 15.17 -15.23
N ALA A 165 -25.34 13.97 -14.64
CA ALA A 165 -24.33 12.95 -14.87
C ALA A 165 -24.08 12.60 -16.36
N ASN A 166 -24.98 13.05 -17.26
CA ASN A 166 -24.97 12.80 -18.69
C ASN A 166 -24.64 14.03 -19.55
N ASN A 167 -24.30 15.19 -18.96
CA ASN A 167 -23.90 16.38 -19.71
C ASN A 167 -22.38 16.63 -19.59
N PRO A 168 -21.59 16.33 -20.64
CA PRO A 168 -20.12 16.38 -20.60
C PRO A 168 -19.51 17.79 -20.58
N ALA A 169 -20.34 18.84 -20.53
CA ALA A 169 -19.90 20.24 -20.55
C ALA A 169 -20.71 21.11 -19.57
N SER A 170 -20.79 20.71 -18.31
CA SER A 170 -21.47 21.49 -17.28
C SER A 170 -20.50 22.44 -16.56
N PRO A 171 -20.89 23.69 -16.29
CA PRO A 171 -20.06 24.59 -15.48
C PRO A 171 -19.92 24.03 -14.06
N GLY A 172 -18.69 23.95 -13.54
CA GLY A 172 -18.47 23.55 -12.15
C GLY A 172 -18.87 24.64 -11.17
N ALA A 173 -18.62 25.91 -11.53
CA ALA A 173 -19.10 27.06 -10.79
C ALA A 173 -19.41 28.24 -11.72
N GLU A 174 -20.19 29.19 -11.22
CA GLU A 174 -20.44 30.46 -11.89
C GLU A 174 -19.99 31.62 -10.99
N GLU A 175 -19.09 32.45 -11.50
CA GLU A 175 -18.63 33.64 -10.80
C GLU A 175 -19.54 34.83 -11.07
N SER A 176 -20.00 35.51 -10.01
CA SER A 176 -20.75 36.75 -10.12
C SER A 176 -19.82 37.90 -10.53
N VAL A 177 -19.90 38.33 -11.80
CA VAL A 177 -19.09 39.44 -12.34
C VAL A 177 -19.79 40.79 -12.16
N SER A 178 -21.11 40.80 -12.14
CA SER A 178 -21.95 41.95 -11.71
C SER A 178 -23.29 41.46 -11.15
N SER A 179 -24.11 42.36 -10.60
CA SER A 179 -25.42 42.01 -10.01
C SER A 179 -26.40 41.32 -10.95
N LYS A 180 -26.18 41.41 -12.27
CA LYS A 180 -27.02 40.79 -13.31
C LYS A 180 -26.25 39.85 -14.24
N ARG A 181 -24.97 39.59 -13.97
CA ARG A 181 -24.11 38.81 -14.85
C ARG A 181 -23.25 37.84 -14.06
N SER A 182 -23.48 36.55 -14.29
CA SER A 182 -22.60 35.46 -13.89
C SER A 182 -21.86 34.90 -15.11
N VAL A 183 -20.65 34.39 -14.89
CA VAL A 183 -19.84 33.77 -15.94
C VAL A 183 -19.43 32.37 -15.48
N PRO A 184 -19.66 31.33 -16.30
CA PRO A 184 -19.11 30.01 -16.08
C PRO A 184 -17.59 30.04 -15.88
N VAL A 185 -17.16 29.48 -14.78
CA VAL A 185 -15.76 29.21 -14.49
C VAL A 185 -15.62 27.72 -14.21
N CYS A 186 -14.44 27.17 -14.49
CA CYS A 186 -14.09 25.84 -14.01
C CYS A 186 -15.02 24.74 -14.54
N PRO A 187 -15.15 24.64 -15.87
CA PRO A 187 -16.05 23.67 -16.47
C PRO A 187 -15.59 22.23 -16.16
N TYR A 188 -16.54 21.37 -15.85
CA TYR A 188 -16.30 19.93 -15.80
C TYR A 188 -16.25 19.36 -17.21
N VAL A 189 -15.27 18.48 -17.44
CA VAL A 189 -15.06 17.83 -18.71
C VAL A 189 -14.85 16.34 -18.49
N THR A 190 -15.87 15.57 -18.80
CA THR A 190 -15.79 14.10 -18.86
C THR A 190 -15.33 13.71 -20.27
N LEU A 191 -14.01 13.63 -20.49
CA LEU A 191 -13.42 13.08 -21.72
C LEU A 191 -12.81 11.70 -21.44
N VAL A 192 -13.59 10.80 -20.85
CA VAL A 192 -13.10 9.46 -20.59
C VAL A 192 -13.40 8.58 -21.79
N GLN A 193 -12.34 8.07 -22.42
CA GLN A 193 -12.45 6.88 -23.26
C GLN A 193 -12.06 5.66 -22.40
N PRO A 194 -12.82 4.55 -22.42
CA PRO A 194 -12.55 3.35 -21.62
C PRO A 194 -11.17 2.71 -21.82
N THR A 195 -10.42 3.14 -22.83
CA THR A 195 -9.11 2.62 -23.24
C THR A 195 -7.92 3.36 -22.63
N MET A 196 -8.15 4.42 -21.85
CA MET A 196 -7.07 5.26 -21.30
C MET A 196 -6.42 4.64 -20.05
N SER A 197 -5.09 4.67 -19.97
CA SER A 197 -4.38 4.22 -18.76
C SER A 197 -4.77 5.07 -17.53
N PRO A 198 -4.96 4.48 -16.32
CA PRO A 198 -5.19 5.20 -15.06
C PRO A 198 -4.10 6.22 -14.74
N PHE A 199 -2.88 6.00 -15.25
CA PHE A 199 -1.73 6.89 -15.07
C PHE A 199 -1.59 7.92 -16.19
N SER A 200 -2.49 7.90 -17.19
CA SER A 200 -2.46 8.89 -18.27
C SER A 200 -2.72 10.28 -17.72
N VAL A 201 -1.92 11.26 -18.16
CA VAL A 201 -2.03 12.65 -17.70
C VAL A 201 -3.45 13.19 -17.87
N SER A 202 -4.14 12.83 -18.95
CA SER A 202 -5.50 13.29 -19.21
C SER A 202 -6.53 12.72 -18.24
N LEU A 203 -6.41 11.45 -17.85
CA LEU A 203 -7.31 10.82 -16.89
C LEU A 203 -6.97 11.23 -15.46
N ARG A 204 -5.69 11.28 -15.09
CA ARG A 204 -5.21 11.85 -13.82
C ARG A 204 -5.66 13.30 -13.67
N ALA A 205 -5.60 14.09 -14.73
CA ALA A 205 -6.15 15.44 -14.75
C ALA A 205 -7.68 15.46 -14.62
N GLN A 206 -8.41 14.40 -14.90
CA GLN A 206 -9.85 14.38 -14.65
C GLN A 206 -10.16 13.96 -13.21
N LEU A 207 -9.52 12.90 -12.73
CA LEU A 207 -9.64 12.43 -11.34
C LEU A 207 -9.18 13.50 -10.34
N ARG A 208 -8.17 14.29 -10.70
CA ARG A 208 -7.61 15.36 -9.84
C ARG A 208 -8.02 16.77 -10.20
N ALA A 209 -8.39 17.02 -11.46
CA ALA A 209 -8.56 18.37 -12.01
C ALA A 209 -9.98 18.61 -12.52
N GLN A 210 -10.90 18.55 -11.57
CA GLN A 210 -11.71 19.75 -11.38
C GLN A 210 -10.74 20.91 -11.12
N VAL A 211 -10.75 21.97 -11.94
CA VAL A 211 -10.03 23.18 -11.52
C VAL A 211 -10.65 23.59 -10.21
N LEU A 212 -9.85 23.57 -9.13
CA LEU A 212 -10.35 23.87 -7.80
C LEU A 212 -10.65 25.36 -7.75
N CYS A 213 -11.92 25.72 -7.72
CA CYS A 213 -12.33 27.09 -7.85
C CYS A 213 -12.77 27.65 -6.52
N TRP A 214 -12.04 28.63 -6.05
CA TRP A 214 -12.22 29.17 -4.72
C TRP A 214 -12.77 30.58 -4.78
N SER A 215 -13.94 30.78 -4.18
CA SER A 215 -14.40 32.10 -3.80
C SER A 215 -13.92 32.38 -2.39
N ARG A 216 -13.34 33.57 -2.18
CA ARG A 216 -13.03 34.07 -0.83
C ARG A 216 -14.28 34.40 -0.01
N VAL A 217 -15.46 34.38 -0.63
CA VAL A 217 -16.76 34.67 -0.02
C VAL A 217 -17.52 33.37 0.21
N THR A 218 -17.73 32.58 -0.84
CA THR A 218 -18.62 31.41 -0.80
C THR A 218 -17.91 30.05 -0.69
N GLY A 219 -16.58 29.98 -0.77
CA GLY A 219 -15.82 28.73 -0.64
C GLY A 219 -15.50 28.06 -1.98
N LEU A 220 -15.20 26.75 -1.93
CA LEU A 220 -14.90 25.92 -3.10
C LEU A 220 -16.16 25.76 -3.98
N ASP A 221 -16.05 26.00 -5.28
CA ASP A 221 -17.10 25.91 -6.30
C ASP A 221 -18.41 26.68 -5.99
N GLY A 222 -18.32 27.70 -5.14
CA GLY A 222 -19.49 28.44 -4.66
C GLY A 222 -20.33 27.67 -3.64
N LEU A 223 -19.82 26.53 -3.17
CA LEU A 223 -20.40 25.67 -2.17
C LEU A 223 -19.87 26.08 -0.80
N THR A 224 -20.79 26.42 0.10
CA THR A 224 -20.47 26.63 1.52
C THR A 224 -20.35 25.32 2.29
N LYS A 225 -20.84 24.21 1.71
CA LYS A 225 -20.80 22.81 2.17
C LYS A 225 -20.91 21.88 0.95
N SER A 226 -20.23 20.73 0.94
CA SER A 226 -20.27 19.79 -0.21
C SER A 226 -21.68 19.17 -0.33
N PRO A 227 -22.42 19.34 -1.44
CA PRO A 227 -23.78 18.81 -1.56
C PRO A 227 -23.83 17.32 -1.92
N ILE A 228 -22.72 16.74 -2.39
CA ILE A 228 -22.70 15.37 -2.91
C ILE A 228 -21.34 14.75 -2.56
N GLY A 229 -21.39 13.60 -1.90
CA GLY A 229 -20.25 12.85 -1.35
C GLY A 229 -19.29 12.24 -2.38
N PHE A 230 -18.82 13.03 -3.35
CA PHE A 230 -17.79 12.59 -4.30
C PHE A 230 -16.36 12.92 -3.88
N ASP A 231 -16.16 13.71 -2.82
CA ASP A 231 -14.82 13.96 -2.26
C ASP A 231 -14.92 14.31 -0.76
N PRO A 232 -15.04 13.32 0.15
CA PRO A 232 -15.23 13.55 1.58
C PRO A 232 -14.04 14.22 2.30
N GLY A 233 -12.93 14.48 1.60
CA GLY A 233 -11.71 15.07 2.18
C GLY A 233 -11.47 16.54 1.84
N LEU A 234 -12.14 17.12 0.83
CA LEU A 234 -11.88 18.50 0.42
C LEU A 234 -12.55 19.48 1.38
N PRO A 235 -11.79 20.25 2.18
CA PRO A 235 -12.40 21.16 3.12
C PRO A 235 -13.05 22.31 2.34
N THR A 236 -14.34 22.56 2.54
CA THR A 236 -15.10 23.57 1.77
C THR A 236 -14.93 25.00 2.31
N THR A 237 -14.22 25.14 3.44
CA THR A 237 -14.04 26.42 4.13
C THR A 237 -12.88 27.23 3.56
N VAL A 238 -13.03 28.57 3.58
CA VAL A 238 -11.99 29.51 3.10
C VAL A 238 -10.64 29.35 3.83
N SER A 239 -10.63 28.76 5.04
CA SER A 239 -9.40 28.44 5.79
C SER A 239 -8.47 27.46 5.07
N ASP A 240 -9.02 26.59 4.23
CA ASP A 240 -8.29 25.53 3.53
C ASP A 240 -8.06 25.83 2.05
N LEU A 241 -8.40 27.04 1.61
CA LEU A 241 -8.19 27.54 0.25
C LEU A 241 -6.81 27.14 -0.26
N GLY A 242 -6.79 26.33 -1.32
CA GLY A 242 -5.59 25.70 -1.83
C GLY A 242 -5.86 24.50 -2.75
N GLY A 243 -4.85 23.65 -2.87
CA GLY A 243 -4.97 22.32 -3.47
C GLY A 243 -4.83 21.24 -2.40
N ALA A 244 -4.77 19.98 -2.81
CA ALA A 244 -4.50 18.85 -1.92
C ALA A 244 -3.64 17.81 -2.64
N VAL A 245 -2.77 17.15 -1.87
CA VAL A 245 -2.15 15.91 -2.34
C VAL A 245 -3.08 14.76 -1.99
N GLN A 246 -3.80 14.27 -2.99
CA GLN A 246 -4.55 13.01 -2.91
C GLN A 246 -3.55 11.86 -2.84
N PHE A 247 -3.50 11.18 -1.69
CA PHE A 247 -2.51 10.16 -1.37
C PHE A 247 -3.22 8.83 -1.11
N PRO A 248 -3.36 7.96 -2.13
CA PRO A 248 -3.87 6.61 -1.94
C PRO A 248 -2.86 5.76 -1.17
N ILE A 249 -3.34 5.05 -0.15
CA ILE A 249 -2.53 4.24 0.74
C ILE A 249 -2.91 2.78 0.51
N PRO A 250 -2.04 1.95 -0.09
CA PRO A 250 -2.29 0.52 -0.11
C PRO A 250 -2.27 -0.04 1.31
N LEU A 251 -3.29 -0.83 1.64
CA LEU A 251 -3.36 -1.56 2.90
C LEU A 251 -3.71 -3.01 2.63
N LEU A 252 -2.75 -3.90 2.82
CA LEU A 252 -3.01 -5.33 2.84
C LEU A 252 -3.86 -5.73 4.05
N VAL A 253 -5.11 -6.10 3.80
CA VAL A 253 -6.07 -6.58 4.80
C VAL A 253 -5.85 -8.06 5.08
N ALA A 254 -5.81 -8.43 6.36
CA ALA A 254 -5.79 -9.82 6.81
C ALA A 254 -6.78 -10.07 7.95
N ALA A 255 -7.50 -11.19 7.88
CA ALA A 255 -8.28 -11.71 8.99
C ALA A 255 -7.43 -12.59 9.90
N ILE A 256 -7.60 -12.41 11.21
CA ILE A 256 -6.94 -13.17 12.26
C ILE A 256 -7.95 -13.72 13.27
N ASP A 257 -7.53 -14.72 14.05
CA ASP A 257 -8.13 -15.03 15.35
C ASP A 257 -7.41 -14.22 16.44
N PRO A 258 -8.05 -13.19 17.02
CA PRO A 258 -7.39 -12.32 18.01
C PRO A 258 -6.90 -13.05 19.26
N VAL A 259 -7.61 -14.10 19.69
CA VAL A 259 -7.25 -14.88 20.88
C VAL A 259 -6.03 -15.73 20.58
N ALA A 260 -6.01 -16.40 19.43
CA ALA A 260 -4.86 -17.19 19.00
C ALA A 260 -3.62 -16.33 18.73
N GLU A 261 -3.76 -15.17 18.07
CA GLU A 261 -2.64 -14.24 17.85
C GLU A 261 -2.09 -13.66 19.16
N THR A 262 -2.94 -13.44 20.15
CA THR A 262 -2.50 -13.03 21.49
C THR A 262 -1.67 -14.13 22.16
N LYS A 263 -2.10 -15.39 22.06
CA LYS A 263 -1.35 -16.53 22.62
C LYS A 263 -0.04 -16.79 21.87
N LEU A 264 -0.03 -16.62 20.54
CA LEU A 264 1.12 -16.91 19.70
C LEU A 264 2.17 -15.78 19.73
N LEU A 265 1.73 -14.53 19.54
CA LEU A 265 2.61 -13.38 19.33
C LEU A 265 2.50 -12.33 20.44
N GLY A 266 1.52 -12.41 21.33
CA GLY A 266 1.25 -11.32 22.28
C GLY A 266 0.86 -10.01 21.61
N LEU A 267 0.19 -10.08 20.44
CA LEU A 267 -0.13 -8.92 19.60
C LEU A 267 -0.94 -7.85 20.36
N ASN A 268 -1.79 -8.25 21.30
CA ASN A 268 -2.52 -7.33 22.18
C ASN A 268 -1.62 -6.38 23.00
N ARG A 269 -0.40 -6.80 23.36
CA ARG A 269 0.59 -5.98 24.08
C ARG A 269 1.32 -4.99 23.17
N ALA A 270 1.23 -5.18 21.86
CA ALA A 270 1.80 -4.27 20.86
C ALA A 270 0.86 -3.10 20.53
N VAL A 271 -0.41 -3.14 20.98
CA VAL A 271 -1.36 -2.03 20.80
C VAL A 271 -0.89 -0.81 21.59
N VAL A 272 -0.82 0.34 20.93
CA VAL A 272 -0.34 1.60 21.51
C VAL A 272 -1.42 2.67 21.64
N SER A 273 -2.52 2.52 20.91
CA SER A 273 -3.68 3.41 21.02
C SER A 273 -4.98 2.67 20.67
N GLY A 274 -6.10 3.13 21.22
CA GLY A 274 -7.40 2.48 21.06
C GLY A 274 -7.44 1.14 21.81
N ARG A 275 -8.01 0.11 21.19
CA ARG A 275 -8.13 -1.23 21.78
C ARG A 275 -7.78 -2.34 20.80
N TYR A 276 -7.47 -3.50 21.36
CA TYR A 276 -7.33 -4.72 20.57
C TYR A 276 -8.68 -5.23 20.03
N LEU A 277 -8.62 -6.06 18.99
CA LEU A 277 -9.80 -6.72 18.40
C LEU A 277 -10.41 -7.72 19.38
N ARG A 278 -11.74 -7.78 19.43
CA ARG A 278 -12.47 -8.80 20.18
C ARG A 278 -12.74 -10.02 19.30
N GLU A 279 -12.87 -11.18 19.92
CA GLU A 279 -13.28 -12.39 19.20
C GLU A 279 -14.68 -12.20 18.58
N GLY A 280 -14.86 -12.65 17.34
CA GLY A 280 -16.14 -12.54 16.62
C GLY A 280 -16.61 -11.13 16.28
N GLU A 281 -15.75 -10.10 16.40
CA GLU A 281 -16.14 -8.73 16.13
C GLU A 281 -16.47 -8.53 14.63
N ALA A 282 -17.73 -8.21 14.33
CA ALA A 282 -18.27 -8.11 12.98
C ALA A 282 -18.48 -6.64 12.54
N PRO A 283 -18.72 -6.37 11.24
CA PRO A 283 -18.91 -5.01 10.76
C PRO A 283 -20.16 -4.35 11.32
N ARG A 284 -20.04 -3.07 11.66
CA ARG A 284 -21.11 -2.28 12.29
C ARG A 284 -21.33 -0.99 11.52
N GLN A 285 -22.50 -0.40 11.68
CA GLN A 285 -22.75 0.95 11.17
C GLN A 285 -21.89 1.95 11.93
N VAL A 286 -21.06 2.70 11.21
CA VAL A 286 -20.23 3.78 11.75
C VAL A 286 -20.45 5.00 10.89
N ARG A 287 -20.58 6.17 11.51
CA ARG A 287 -20.64 7.43 10.77
C ARG A 287 -19.26 7.71 10.18
N ALA A 288 -19.21 7.84 8.85
CA ALA A 288 -18.01 8.14 8.10
C ALA A 288 -17.38 9.48 8.49
N SER A 289 -16.04 9.55 8.46
CA SER A 289 -15.32 10.83 8.46
C SER A 289 -15.59 11.60 7.18
N GLY A 290 -15.66 12.93 7.24
CA GLY A 290 -15.68 13.77 6.03
C GLY A 290 -17.04 13.95 5.33
N TYR A 291 -18.09 13.27 5.80
CA TYR A 291 -19.45 13.41 5.27
C TYR A 291 -20.33 14.27 6.18
N ASP A 292 -20.60 15.52 5.78
CA ASP A 292 -21.41 16.51 6.53
C ASP A 292 -22.86 16.05 6.79
N GLN A 293 -23.38 15.05 6.06
CA GLN A 293 -24.74 14.52 6.21
C GLN A 293 -24.83 13.21 7.03
N GLY A 294 -23.76 12.79 7.68
CA GLY A 294 -23.80 11.60 8.54
C GLY A 294 -23.98 10.30 7.78
N LEU A 295 -23.32 10.18 6.61
CA LEU A 295 -23.24 8.92 5.87
C LEU A 295 -22.78 7.81 6.82
N ALA A 296 -23.58 6.76 6.95
CA ALA A 296 -23.22 5.59 7.72
C ALA A 296 -22.59 4.55 6.77
N LEU A 297 -21.42 4.06 7.14
CA LEU A 297 -20.74 2.95 6.48
C LEU A 297 -20.99 1.68 7.27
N LYS A 298 -21.13 0.55 6.57
CA LYS A 298 -20.99 -0.76 7.20
C LYS A 298 -19.51 -1.06 7.29
N ALA A 299 -18.90 -0.72 8.42
CA ALA A 299 -17.45 -0.72 8.56
C ALA A 299 -16.93 -1.93 9.36
N ALA A 300 -15.94 -2.62 8.81
CA ALA A 300 -15.21 -3.69 9.49
C ALA A 300 -14.25 -3.11 10.55
N PRO A 301 -14.21 -3.66 11.77
CA PRO A 301 -13.26 -3.22 12.79
C PRO A 301 -11.85 -3.67 12.40
N VAL A 302 -10.92 -2.72 12.31
CA VAL A 302 -9.52 -3.02 11.96
C VAL A 302 -8.54 -2.54 13.03
N LEU A 303 -7.46 -3.31 13.21
CA LEU A 303 -6.26 -2.93 13.94
C LEU A 303 -5.17 -2.60 12.92
N VAL A 304 -4.64 -1.38 12.96
CA VAL A 304 -3.69 -0.84 11.96
C VAL A 304 -2.32 -0.57 12.60
N PRO A 305 -1.19 -0.70 11.89
CA PRO A 305 0.09 -0.35 12.45
C PRO A 305 0.23 1.17 12.64
N THR A 306 1.24 1.61 13.37
CA THR A 306 1.55 3.04 13.55
C THR A 306 2.41 3.63 12.44
N ASP A 307 2.99 2.77 11.60
CA ASP A 307 3.86 3.12 10.48
C ASP A 307 3.42 2.31 9.25
N PRO A 308 3.24 2.95 8.07
CA PRO A 308 2.86 2.25 6.85
C PRO A 308 4.03 1.48 6.22
N TYR A 309 5.28 1.73 6.64
CA TYR A 309 6.50 1.12 6.09
C TYR A 309 6.73 1.40 4.59
N LEU A 310 6.18 2.50 4.09
CA LEU A 310 6.32 2.93 2.70
C LEU A 310 7.41 4.00 2.55
N ASP A 311 8.34 3.79 1.63
CA ASP A 311 9.31 4.79 1.16
C ASP A 311 8.76 5.55 -0.04
N GLU A 312 7.71 6.34 0.19
CA GLU A 312 7.09 7.14 -0.85
C GLU A 312 6.89 8.59 -0.38
N SER A 313 7.04 9.52 -1.32
CA SER A 313 6.68 10.92 -1.10
C SER A 313 6.23 11.61 -2.38
N ALA A 314 5.32 12.57 -2.23
CA ALA A 314 4.89 13.47 -3.28
C ALA A 314 5.49 14.86 -3.05
N ARG A 315 6.24 15.36 -4.03
CA ARG A 315 6.69 16.75 -4.05
C ARG A 315 5.68 17.60 -4.82
N ALA A 316 4.94 18.41 -4.08
CA ALA A 316 4.02 19.41 -4.60
C ALA A 316 4.74 20.74 -4.86
N THR A 317 4.50 21.32 -6.03
CA THR A 317 4.93 22.69 -6.34
C THR A 317 3.76 23.47 -6.92
N ILE A 318 3.44 24.63 -6.32
CA ILE A 318 2.39 25.51 -6.80
C ILE A 318 3.04 26.76 -7.37
N ASN A 319 2.70 27.06 -8.62
CA ASN A 319 3.16 28.24 -9.34
C ASN A 319 1.97 29.14 -9.66
N ARG A 320 2.10 30.42 -9.37
CA ARG A 320 1.15 31.45 -9.80
C ARG A 320 1.32 31.71 -11.30
N LEU A 321 0.22 31.60 -12.04
CA LEU A 321 0.16 31.87 -13.47
C LEU A 321 -0.34 33.30 -13.75
N SER A 322 0.01 33.82 -14.91
CA SER A 322 -0.59 35.04 -15.45
C SER A 322 -1.95 34.74 -16.10
N GLY A 323 -2.75 35.79 -16.32
CA GLY A 323 -3.93 35.68 -17.16
C GLY A 323 -5.22 35.25 -16.46
N ALA A 324 -5.28 35.35 -15.13
CA ALA A 324 -6.48 34.97 -14.36
C ALA A 324 -7.75 35.72 -14.82
N ALA A 325 -7.63 36.93 -15.36
CA ALA A 325 -8.77 37.69 -15.88
C ALA A 325 -9.31 37.15 -17.22
N GLU A 326 -8.48 36.48 -18.01
CA GLU A 326 -8.92 35.90 -19.29
C GLU A 326 -9.79 34.65 -19.10
N VAL A 327 -9.79 34.04 -17.92
CA VAL A 327 -10.65 32.90 -17.57
C VAL A 327 -12.12 33.18 -17.87
N LEU A 328 -12.59 34.41 -17.59
CA LEU A 328 -13.97 34.83 -17.84
C LEU A 328 -14.35 34.91 -19.33
N ARG A 329 -13.38 34.84 -20.24
CA ARG A 329 -13.57 34.98 -21.68
C ARG A 329 -13.47 33.64 -22.41
N LEU A 330 -13.42 32.52 -21.69
CA LEU A 330 -13.24 31.19 -22.27
C LEU A 330 -14.62 30.50 -22.33
N PRO A 331 -15.30 30.53 -23.49
CA PRO A 331 -16.70 30.11 -23.60
C PRO A 331 -16.88 28.60 -23.65
N THR A 332 -15.81 27.83 -23.85
CA THR A 332 -15.86 26.37 -23.99
C THR A 332 -14.90 25.70 -23.03
N PRO A 333 -15.25 24.52 -22.49
CA PRO A 333 -14.34 23.74 -21.66
C PRO A 333 -13.02 23.39 -22.36
N ALA A 334 -13.08 22.98 -23.64
CA ALA A 334 -11.87 22.69 -24.42
C ALA A 334 -10.98 23.93 -24.63
N GLY A 335 -11.57 25.12 -24.81
CA GLY A 335 -10.83 26.38 -24.84
C GLY A 335 -10.15 26.68 -23.51
N PHE A 336 -10.85 26.42 -22.41
CA PHE A 336 -10.37 26.61 -21.05
C PHE A 336 -9.16 25.73 -20.71
N TYR A 337 -9.21 24.41 -20.95
CA TYR A 337 -8.07 23.54 -20.69
C TYR A 337 -6.88 23.82 -21.62
N ARG A 338 -7.12 24.16 -22.90
CA ARG A 338 -6.05 24.61 -23.81
C ARG A 338 -5.37 25.89 -23.32
N PHE A 339 -6.16 26.84 -22.82
CA PHE A 339 -5.64 28.06 -22.21
C PHE A 339 -4.73 27.74 -21.03
N LEU A 340 -5.17 26.90 -20.10
CA LEU A 340 -4.36 26.49 -18.94
C LEU A 340 -3.06 25.80 -19.34
N ALA A 341 -3.15 24.81 -20.25
CA ALA A 341 -2.00 24.08 -20.76
C ALA A 341 -0.99 24.99 -21.49
N SER A 342 -1.44 26.07 -22.14
CA SER A 342 -0.57 27.04 -22.80
C SER A 342 0.28 27.87 -21.83
N ARG A 343 -0.10 27.95 -20.55
CA ARG A 343 0.61 28.75 -19.53
C ARG A 343 1.86 28.02 -19.04
N ARG A 344 2.94 28.12 -19.80
CA ARG A 344 4.23 27.46 -19.47
C ARG A 344 4.91 28.09 -18.25
N ASN A 345 4.91 29.42 -18.17
CA ASN A 345 5.63 30.17 -17.15
C ASN A 345 4.73 30.50 -15.95
N GLY A 346 5.30 30.43 -14.76
CA GLY A 346 4.64 30.82 -13.52
C GLY A 346 5.66 31.08 -12.42
N ARG A 347 5.30 31.93 -11.46
CA ARG A 347 6.15 32.24 -10.30
C ARG A 347 5.88 31.22 -9.20
N LEU A 348 6.91 30.54 -8.70
CA LEU A 348 6.78 29.62 -7.57
C LEU A 348 6.21 30.37 -6.34
N VAL A 349 5.15 29.81 -5.75
CA VAL A 349 4.53 30.35 -4.52
C VAL A 349 4.63 29.36 -3.35
N LEU A 350 4.57 28.06 -3.62
CA LEU A 350 4.68 27.01 -2.61
C LEU A 350 5.46 25.83 -3.18
N ALA A 351 6.35 25.27 -2.38
CA ALA A 351 6.93 23.95 -2.59
C ALA A 351 6.83 23.17 -1.28
N ARG A 352 6.28 21.95 -1.33
CA ARG A 352 6.11 21.09 -0.16
C ARG A 352 6.31 19.64 -0.55
N THR A 353 6.95 18.88 0.32
CA THR A 353 7.00 17.42 0.20
C THR A 353 6.06 16.83 1.24
N VAL A 354 5.19 15.92 0.79
CA VAL A 354 4.31 15.10 1.62
C VAL A 354 4.84 13.68 1.59
N THR A 355 5.18 13.11 2.75
CA THR A 355 5.65 11.72 2.85
C THR A 355 4.49 10.76 3.13
N ALA A 356 4.66 9.47 2.78
CA ALA A 356 3.69 8.44 3.14
C ALA A 356 3.41 8.41 4.65
N ALA A 357 4.42 8.55 5.49
CA ALA A 357 4.24 8.64 6.95
C ALA A 357 3.43 9.88 7.39
N GLN A 358 3.47 10.99 6.65
CA GLN A 358 2.62 12.16 6.93
C GLN A 358 1.18 11.90 6.50
N ALA A 359 0.97 11.37 5.30
CA ALA A 359 -0.36 11.00 4.81
C ALA A 359 -1.02 9.94 5.71
N TYR A 360 -0.26 8.93 6.12
CA TYR A 360 -0.74 7.85 6.99
C TYR A 360 -1.21 8.34 8.37
N ARG A 361 -0.62 9.41 8.92
CA ARG A 361 -1.14 10.01 10.15
C ARG A 361 -2.51 10.65 9.97
N THR A 362 -2.78 11.23 8.80
CA THR A 362 -4.13 11.70 8.44
C THR A 362 -5.08 10.51 8.37
N PHE A 363 -4.68 9.43 7.67
CA PHE A 363 -5.46 8.20 7.61
C PHE A 363 -5.80 7.63 8.99
N LEU A 364 -4.83 7.54 9.90
CA LEU A 364 -5.06 7.06 11.26
C LEU A 364 -6.11 7.88 12.02
N SER A 365 -6.22 9.18 11.73
CA SER A 365 -7.24 10.05 12.32
C SER A 365 -8.61 9.84 11.69
N GLU A 366 -8.66 9.71 10.37
CA GLU A 366 -9.92 9.51 9.62
C GLU A 366 -10.51 8.12 9.86
N ALA A 367 -9.67 7.09 9.90
CA ALA A 367 -10.10 5.72 10.12
C ALA A 367 -10.74 5.46 11.49
N GLN A 368 -10.53 6.34 12.48
CA GLN A 368 -11.29 6.31 13.74
C GLN A 368 -12.79 6.55 13.55
N HIS A 369 -13.17 7.22 12.46
CA HIS A 369 -14.55 7.50 12.09
C HIS A 369 -14.96 6.74 10.83
N ALA A 370 -14.32 5.60 10.56
CA ALA A 370 -14.49 4.82 9.35
C ALA A 370 -14.09 5.53 8.04
N VAL A 371 -13.41 4.77 7.17
CA VAL A 371 -13.11 5.17 5.78
C VAL A 371 -13.84 4.21 4.86
N GLU A 372 -14.44 4.76 3.81
CA GLU A 372 -15.12 4.02 2.76
C GLU A 372 -14.13 3.19 1.93
N LEU A 373 -14.59 2.04 1.45
CA LEU A 373 -13.89 1.20 0.49
C LEU A 373 -14.63 1.22 -0.84
N ASN A 374 -13.85 1.25 -1.92
CA ASN A 374 -14.37 1.20 -3.29
C ASN A 374 -14.18 -0.18 -3.95
N GLY A 375 -13.53 -1.11 -3.25
CA GLY A 375 -13.09 -2.39 -3.80
C GLY A 375 -11.76 -2.85 -3.22
N TYR A 376 -11.35 -4.06 -3.58
CA TYR A 376 -10.07 -4.62 -3.17
C TYR A 376 -9.40 -5.44 -4.27
N TRP A 377 -8.08 -5.56 -4.16
CA TRP A 377 -7.23 -6.22 -5.15
C TRP A 377 -6.35 -7.27 -4.50
N THR A 378 -6.15 -8.42 -5.13
CA THR A 378 -5.10 -9.36 -4.75
C THR A 378 -3.88 -9.18 -5.66
N ALA A 379 -2.68 -9.25 -5.10
CA ALA A 379 -1.43 -9.21 -5.85
C ALA A 379 -0.66 -10.52 -5.60
N GLY A 380 -0.62 -11.40 -6.60
CA GLY A 380 -0.10 -12.77 -6.46
C GLY A 380 1.38 -12.87 -6.07
N GLU A 381 1.88 -14.11 -6.02
CA GLU A 381 3.30 -14.37 -5.74
C GLU A 381 4.22 -13.87 -6.88
N VAL A 382 5.43 -13.42 -6.53
CA VAL A 382 6.45 -13.06 -7.52
C VAL A 382 7.02 -14.32 -8.17
N HIS A 383 7.02 -14.38 -9.50
CA HIS A 383 7.69 -15.46 -10.23
C HIS A 383 9.17 -15.18 -10.40
N GLN A 384 10.00 -16.04 -9.82
CA GLN A 384 11.46 -15.92 -9.86
C GLN A 384 12.04 -17.25 -10.34
N PRO A 385 12.24 -17.47 -11.64
CA PRO A 385 13.00 -18.63 -12.11
C PRO A 385 14.47 -18.53 -11.68
N ARG A 386 15.10 -19.69 -11.49
CA ARG A 386 16.56 -19.79 -11.30
C ARG A 386 17.23 -19.66 -12.66
N GLY A 387 18.10 -18.66 -12.81
CA GLY A 387 18.93 -18.55 -14.01
C GLY A 387 20.03 -19.62 -14.06
N PRO A 388 20.72 -19.78 -15.20
CA PRO A 388 21.85 -20.72 -15.36
C PRO A 388 22.99 -20.49 -14.38
N SER A 389 23.18 -19.24 -13.93
CA SER A 389 24.17 -18.84 -12.91
C SER A 389 23.76 -19.18 -11.48
N GLY A 390 22.58 -19.78 -11.27
CA GLY A 390 22.03 -20.06 -9.95
C GLY A 390 21.36 -18.87 -9.25
N VAL A 391 21.31 -17.71 -9.90
CA VAL A 391 20.68 -16.49 -9.37
C VAL A 391 19.19 -16.46 -9.69
N TRP A 392 18.38 -16.13 -8.69
CA TRP A 392 16.93 -15.92 -8.81
C TRP A 392 16.65 -14.53 -9.38
N THR A 393 15.90 -14.46 -10.49
CA THR A 393 15.57 -13.17 -11.12
C THR A 393 14.05 -13.03 -11.23
N PRO A 394 13.43 -11.97 -10.68
CA PRO A 394 12.01 -11.77 -10.83
C PRO A 394 11.61 -11.50 -12.28
N ARG A 395 10.50 -12.09 -12.71
CA ARG A 395 9.89 -11.82 -14.00
C ARG A 395 8.90 -10.66 -13.89
N PRO A 396 9.05 -9.60 -14.69
CA PRO A 396 8.04 -8.56 -14.80
C PRO A 396 6.70 -9.14 -15.26
N VAL A 397 5.60 -8.53 -14.80
CA VAL A 397 4.23 -8.87 -15.17
C VAL A 397 3.57 -7.62 -15.74
N HIS A 398 2.75 -7.76 -16.78
CA HIS A 398 1.91 -6.68 -17.28
C HIS A 398 0.47 -6.93 -16.82
N ASN A 399 -0.10 -5.97 -16.08
CA ASN A 399 -1.50 -5.98 -15.68
C ASN A 399 -2.29 -5.07 -16.63
N PRO A 400 -3.40 -5.53 -17.24
CA PRO A 400 -4.22 -4.68 -18.09
C PRO A 400 -4.85 -3.57 -17.25
N TRP A 401 -5.05 -2.38 -17.82
CA TRP A 401 -5.62 -1.25 -17.08
C TRP A 401 -7.02 -1.52 -16.52
N SER A 402 -7.76 -2.43 -17.14
CA SER A 402 -9.10 -2.82 -16.71
C SER A 402 -9.17 -3.39 -15.29
N VAL A 403 -8.05 -3.86 -14.71
CA VAL A 403 -8.04 -4.34 -13.30
C VAL A 403 -8.20 -3.22 -12.28
N TRP A 404 -8.16 -1.97 -12.73
CA TRP A 404 -8.35 -0.79 -11.88
C TRP A 404 -9.74 -0.17 -12.08
N GLN A 405 -10.62 -0.84 -12.83
CA GLN A 405 -11.92 -0.30 -13.24
C GLN A 405 -13.04 -0.75 -12.29
N ILE A 406 -13.67 0.20 -11.60
CA ILE A 406 -14.89 -0.04 -10.80
C ILE A 406 -16.14 0.43 -11.57
N GLY A 407 -17.19 -0.39 -11.57
CA GLY A 407 -18.30 -0.31 -12.53
C GLY A 407 -19.24 0.89 -12.38
N TYR A 408 -19.06 1.72 -11.35
CA TYR A 408 -19.98 2.79 -10.94
C TYR A 408 -19.34 4.18 -10.84
N THR A 409 -18.05 4.33 -11.21
CA THR A 409 -17.39 5.65 -11.25
C THR A 409 -17.23 6.19 -12.67
N SER A 410 -17.16 7.52 -12.80
CA SER A 410 -16.83 8.21 -14.06
C SER A 410 -15.78 9.29 -13.76
N PRO A 411 -14.50 9.11 -14.15
CA PRO A 411 -13.95 7.97 -14.89
C PRO A 411 -14.03 6.65 -14.13
N PRO A 412 -14.00 5.48 -14.81
CA PRO A 412 -14.24 4.19 -14.19
C PRO A 412 -13.09 3.70 -13.31
N TYR A 413 -12.06 4.52 -13.00
CA TYR A 413 -10.86 4.06 -12.32
C TYR A 413 -10.78 4.59 -10.90
N VAL A 414 -10.32 3.73 -9.97
CA VAL A 414 -9.94 4.16 -8.62
C VAL A 414 -8.67 5.02 -8.63
N ASP A 415 -8.44 5.82 -7.58
CA ASP A 415 -7.15 6.52 -7.40
C ASP A 415 -6.06 5.50 -7.02
N VAL A 416 -5.43 4.91 -8.03
CA VAL A 416 -4.34 3.95 -7.86
C VAL A 416 -3.06 4.70 -7.43
N PRO A 417 -2.28 4.17 -6.45
CA PRO A 417 -0.98 4.73 -6.10
C PRO A 417 -0.07 4.93 -7.30
N MET A 418 0.59 6.09 -7.37
CA MET A 418 1.36 6.49 -8.56
C MET A 418 2.58 5.63 -8.81
N MET A 419 3.12 4.97 -7.77
CA MET A 419 4.24 4.04 -7.94
C MET A 419 3.82 2.75 -8.66
N VAL A 420 2.53 2.43 -8.77
CA VAL A 420 2.04 1.31 -9.61
C VAL A 420 2.32 1.56 -11.10
N ALA A 421 2.57 2.81 -11.51
CA ALA A 421 3.02 3.13 -12.87
C ALA A 421 4.46 2.65 -13.18
N ASP A 422 5.24 2.28 -12.15
CA ASP A 422 6.54 1.64 -12.30
C ASP A 422 6.39 0.14 -12.68
N GLY A 423 7.47 -0.64 -12.62
CA GLY A 423 7.44 -2.07 -12.96
C GLY A 423 6.65 -2.93 -11.96
N SER A 424 5.71 -3.73 -12.48
CA SER A 424 5.02 -4.78 -11.71
C SER A 424 5.74 -6.14 -11.81
N PHE A 425 5.70 -6.90 -10.73
CA PHE A 425 6.21 -8.27 -10.63
C PHE A 425 5.16 -9.29 -10.17
N ARG A 426 3.92 -8.83 -9.95
CA ARG A 426 2.79 -9.61 -9.46
C ARG A 426 1.59 -9.42 -10.38
N ALA A 427 0.88 -10.51 -10.65
CA ALA A 427 -0.40 -10.45 -11.32
C ALA A 427 -1.46 -9.93 -10.33
N VAL A 428 -2.28 -9.00 -10.79
CA VAL A 428 -3.35 -8.38 -10.01
C VAL A 428 -4.69 -8.97 -10.41
N SER A 429 -5.56 -9.20 -9.43
CA SER A 429 -6.97 -9.52 -9.66
C SER A 429 -7.82 -8.57 -8.83
N GLU A 430 -8.84 -8.01 -9.48
CA GLU A 430 -9.81 -7.11 -8.87
C GLU A 430 -11.01 -7.90 -8.36
N TYR A 431 -11.55 -7.45 -7.23
CA TYR A 431 -12.78 -7.96 -6.65
C TYR A 431 -13.67 -6.76 -6.33
N GLU A 432 -14.72 -6.60 -7.14
CA GLU A 432 -15.72 -5.54 -6.94
C GLU A 432 -16.64 -5.92 -5.78
N GLU A 433 -16.91 -4.95 -4.91
CA GLU A 433 -17.83 -5.13 -3.79
C GLU A 433 -19.28 -5.01 -4.27
N SER A 434 -20.18 -5.81 -3.67
CA SER A 434 -21.61 -5.72 -3.95
C SER A 434 -22.18 -4.37 -3.53
N LEU A 435 -22.46 -3.49 -4.49
CA LEU A 435 -23.42 -2.39 -4.32
C LEU A 435 -24.89 -2.87 -4.43
N GLY A 436 -25.16 -4.13 -4.11
CA GLY A 436 -26.49 -4.71 -4.24
C GLY A 436 -27.27 -4.70 -2.93
N CYS A 437 -28.14 -3.71 -2.70
CA CYS A 437 -29.41 -3.91 -1.99
C CYS A 437 -30.46 -2.82 -2.34
N PRO A 438 -31.63 -3.20 -2.89
CA PRO A 438 -32.80 -2.31 -2.96
C PRO A 438 -33.37 -2.16 -1.53
N GLY A 439 -33.13 -1.00 -0.88
CA GLY A 439 -33.71 -0.72 0.45
C GLY A 439 -32.90 0.20 1.38
N GLY A 440 -31.70 0.64 1.01
CA GLY A 440 -30.89 1.59 1.80
C GLY A 440 -29.44 1.14 1.92
N CYS A 441 -28.57 1.66 1.06
CA CYS A 441 -27.16 1.26 0.98
C CYS A 441 -26.34 1.87 2.13
N LEU A 442 -25.60 1.04 2.84
CA LEU A 442 -24.45 1.48 3.63
C LEU A 442 -23.22 1.07 2.84
N PHE A 443 -22.37 2.03 2.48
CA PHE A 443 -21.14 1.72 1.77
C PHE A 443 -20.21 0.90 2.66
N PRO A 444 -19.48 -0.08 2.10
CA PRO A 444 -18.48 -0.84 2.82
C PRO A 444 -17.36 0.09 3.31
N GLY A 445 -16.78 -0.25 4.45
CA GLY A 445 -15.74 0.58 5.04
C GLY A 445 -14.85 -0.18 6.02
N ILE A 446 -13.81 0.49 6.50
CA ILE A 446 -12.98 0.03 7.61
C ILE A 446 -12.99 1.06 8.73
N HIS A 447 -13.05 0.61 9.97
CA HIS A 447 -13.05 1.44 11.17
C HIS A 447 -11.91 1.00 12.10
N ALA A 448 -10.89 1.85 12.23
CA ALA A 448 -9.73 1.60 13.09
C ALA A 448 -10.15 1.63 14.57
N VAL A 449 -10.19 0.46 15.21
CA VAL A 449 -10.50 0.33 16.65
C VAL A 449 -9.26 0.50 17.53
N GLY A 450 -8.07 0.37 16.95
CA GLY A 450 -6.80 0.58 17.62
C GLY A 450 -5.63 0.59 16.65
N ALA A 451 -4.48 1.06 17.15
CA ALA A 451 -3.23 1.01 16.42
C ALA A 451 -2.16 0.23 17.20
N PHE A 452 -1.32 -0.52 16.49
CA PHE A 452 -0.23 -1.30 17.08
C PHE A 452 1.13 -0.90 16.53
N ASP A 453 2.18 -1.14 17.31
CA ASP A 453 3.56 -1.00 16.86
C ASP A 453 4.16 -2.41 16.71
N PRO A 454 4.40 -2.89 15.48
CA PRO A 454 5.04 -4.19 15.25
C PRO A 454 6.35 -4.37 16.02
N ARG A 455 7.09 -3.29 16.30
CA ARG A 455 8.35 -3.33 17.06
C ARG A 455 8.18 -3.75 18.51
N ARG A 456 6.96 -3.66 19.05
CA ARG A 456 6.61 -4.11 20.41
C ARG A 456 6.23 -5.59 20.48
N ILE A 457 6.17 -6.28 19.33
CA ILE A 457 5.96 -7.72 19.31
C ILE A 457 7.22 -8.39 19.89
N PRO A 458 7.10 -9.30 20.88
CA PRO A 458 8.24 -10.01 21.46
C PRO A 458 9.13 -10.64 20.39
N GLY A 459 10.43 -10.38 20.45
CA GLY A 459 11.39 -10.93 19.47
C GLY A 459 11.43 -10.18 18.13
N PHE A 460 10.96 -8.94 18.05
CA PHE A 460 11.06 -8.11 16.85
C PHE A 460 12.50 -7.84 16.38
N GLU A 461 13.40 -7.51 17.31
CA GLU A 461 14.80 -7.20 16.97
C GLU A 461 15.63 -8.45 16.61
N ASP A 462 15.11 -9.65 16.87
CA ASP A 462 15.80 -10.91 16.59
C ASP A 462 15.47 -11.37 15.16
N THR A 463 16.46 -11.23 14.27
CA THR A 463 16.32 -11.54 12.84
C THR A 463 15.89 -12.99 12.60
N LEU A 464 16.31 -13.94 13.45
CA LEU A 464 15.90 -15.34 13.32
C LEU A 464 14.46 -15.54 13.80
N LYS A 465 14.06 -14.90 14.91
CA LYS A 465 12.65 -14.95 15.36
C LYS A 465 11.70 -14.35 14.32
N GLN A 466 12.10 -13.24 13.70
CA GLN A 466 11.30 -12.59 12.66
C GLN A 466 11.32 -13.30 11.31
N SER A 467 12.15 -14.33 11.11
CA SER A 467 12.30 -14.99 9.80
C SER A 467 10.99 -15.50 9.21
N LEU A 468 10.06 -15.94 10.06
CA LEU A 468 8.71 -16.39 9.69
C LEU A 468 7.61 -15.39 10.08
N SER A 469 7.94 -14.27 10.73
CA SER A 469 6.91 -13.30 11.17
C SER A 469 6.15 -12.71 9.97
N PRO A 470 4.80 -12.68 9.98
CA PRO A 470 4.03 -11.96 8.97
C PRO A 470 4.22 -10.44 9.05
N PHE A 471 4.69 -9.93 10.20
CA PHE A 471 4.86 -8.51 10.50
C PHE A 471 6.30 -8.03 10.31
N ARG A 472 7.19 -8.91 9.79
CA ARG A 472 8.56 -8.52 9.50
C ARG A 472 8.57 -7.43 8.44
N LEU A 473 9.40 -6.41 8.68
CA LEU A 473 9.63 -5.36 7.70
C LEU A 473 10.52 -5.90 6.58
N PRO A 474 10.00 -5.99 5.35
CA PRO A 474 10.80 -6.40 4.22
C PRO A 474 11.82 -5.30 3.90
N SER A 475 13.03 -5.72 3.54
CA SER A 475 14.00 -4.81 2.96
C SER A 475 14.94 -5.56 2.01
N MET A 476 15.50 -4.84 1.05
CA MET A 476 16.53 -5.36 0.16
C MET A 476 17.80 -4.53 0.28
N THR A 477 18.91 -5.20 0.55
CA THR A 477 20.23 -4.60 0.58
C THR A 477 20.86 -4.60 -0.80
N ALA A 478 21.89 -3.77 -0.98
CA ALA A 478 22.67 -3.74 -2.21
C ALA A 478 23.37 -5.08 -2.47
N ALA A 479 23.26 -5.58 -3.70
CA ALA A 479 23.92 -6.83 -4.11
C ALA A 479 25.39 -6.64 -4.55
N ASN A 480 25.79 -5.42 -4.92
CA ASN A 480 27.12 -5.12 -5.44
C ASN A 480 27.50 -3.63 -5.25
N PRO A 481 28.77 -3.22 -5.49
CA PRO A 481 29.20 -1.84 -5.28
C PRO A 481 28.43 -0.80 -6.11
N ARG A 482 27.93 -1.16 -7.31
CA ARG A 482 27.12 -0.26 -8.14
C ARG A 482 25.78 0.04 -7.46
N THR A 483 25.06 -1.00 -7.06
CA THR A 483 23.78 -0.86 -6.34
C THR A 483 23.97 -0.19 -4.98
N ALA A 484 25.08 -0.45 -4.29
CA ALA A 484 25.41 0.23 -3.02
C ALA A 484 25.59 1.74 -3.20
N ARG A 485 26.23 2.18 -4.29
CA ARG A 485 26.35 3.60 -4.64
C ARG A 485 25.01 4.23 -5.01
N LEU A 486 24.19 3.54 -5.81
CA LEU A 486 22.84 4.01 -6.18
C LEU A 486 21.96 4.22 -4.94
N LEU A 487 21.98 3.25 -4.03
CA LEU A 487 21.19 3.28 -2.79
C LEU A 487 21.84 4.12 -1.69
N ARG A 488 23.04 4.67 -1.92
CA ARG A 488 23.80 5.45 -0.93
C ARG A 488 23.95 4.72 0.41
N GLY A 489 24.19 3.41 0.35
CA GLY A 489 24.34 2.53 1.51
C GLY A 489 23.04 2.20 2.27
N ARG A 490 21.86 2.57 1.75
CA ARG A 490 20.57 2.27 2.38
C ARG A 490 19.92 1.03 1.76
N SER A 491 19.03 0.37 2.50
CA SER A 491 18.17 -0.69 1.96
C SER A 491 16.93 -0.11 1.28
N LEU A 492 16.47 -0.78 0.24
CA LEU A 492 15.11 -0.60 -0.28
C LEU A 492 14.11 -1.18 0.72
N VAL A 493 12.92 -0.59 0.77
CA VAL A 493 11.75 -1.01 1.54
C VAL A 493 10.53 -0.86 0.60
N PRO A 494 9.34 -1.36 0.96
CA PRO A 494 8.15 -1.22 0.12
C PRO A 494 7.83 0.25 -0.18
N ASP A 495 7.11 0.47 -1.27
CA ASP A 495 6.50 1.72 -1.67
C ASP A 495 5.02 1.48 -2.03
N GLY A 496 4.31 2.50 -2.51
CA GLY A 496 2.91 2.34 -2.89
C GLY A 496 2.64 1.36 -4.04
N ASN A 497 3.67 0.82 -4.69
CA ASN A 497 3.52 -0.20 -5.73
C ASN A 497 3.38 -1.60 -5.09
N PHE A 498 2.20 -1.91 -4.59
CA PHE A 498 1.89 -3.24 -4.06
C PHE A 498 1.93 -4.36 -5.12
N THR A 499 2.01 -4.01 -6.40
CA THR A 499 2.25 -4.95 -7.52
C THR A 499 3.74 -5.19 -7.79
N GLY A 500 4.61 -4.43 -7.12
CA GLY A 500 6.06 -4.48 -7.20
C GLY A 500 6.66 -5.71 -6.51
N TYR A 501 7.99 -5.73 -6.42
CA TYR A 501 8.71 -6.87 -5.86
C TYR A 501 8.55 -6.94 -4.34
N LEU A 502 8.86 -5.85 -3.64
CA LEU A 502 8.67 -5.69 -2.21
C LEU A 502 7.21 -5.35 -1.93
N ALA A 503 6.51 -6.24 -1.23
CA ALA A 503 5.15 -6.00 -0.75
C ALA A 503 5.20 -5.62 0.73
N GLU A 504 4.31 -4.76 1.19
CA GLU A 504 4.11 -4.47 2.61
C GLU A 504 3.66 -5.72 3.41
N PRO A 505 3.96 -5.79 4.73
CA PRO A 505 3.28 -6.73 5.61
C PRO A 505 1.79 -6.37 5.74
N PRO A 506 0.93 -7.24 6.30
CA PRO A 506 -0.47 -6.90 6.53
C PRO A 506 -0.61 -5.62 7.38
N LEU A 507 -1.14 -4.56 6.78
CA LEU A 507 -1.29 -3.22 7.39
C LEU A 507 -2.71 -2.96 7.93
N ALA A 508 -3.64 -3.91 7.77
CA ALA A 508 -4.95 -3.84 8.40
C ALA A 508 -5.39 -5.23 8.85
N LEU A 509 -5.50 -5.43 10.17
CA LEU A 509 -5.92 -6.70 10.75
C LEU A 509 -7.38 -6.61 11.17
N THR A 510 -8.20 -7.57 10.75
CA THR A 510 -9.60 -7.71 11.16
C THR A 510 -9.86 -9.12 11.70
N THR A 511 -11.07 -9.41 12.14
CA THR A 511 -11.49 -10.77 12.50
C THR A 511 -12.08 -11.49 11.29
N PHE A 512 -12.19 -12.82 11.32
CA PHE A 512 -12.94 -13.56 10.30
C PHE A 512 -14.41 -13.11 10.19
N ALA A 513 -15.06 -12.79 11.32
CA ALA A 513 -16.41 -12.22 11.31
C ALA A 513 -16.42 -10.81 10.69
N GLY A 514 -15.34 -10.05 10.85
CA GLY A 514 -15.10 -8.73 10.24
C GLY A 514 -15.07 -8.74 8.71
N LEU A 515 -14.91 -9.90 8.08
CA LEU A 515 -14.94 -10.03 6.62
C LEU A 515 -16.36 -10.02 6.03
N GLN A 516 -17.36 -10.37 6.84
CA GLN A 516 -18.74 -10.53 6.39
C GLN A 516 -19.29 -9.21 5.86
N ASP A 517 -20.07 -9.24 4.79
CA ASP A 517 -20.74 -8.10 4.15
C ASP A 517 -19.83 -7.01 3.55
N VAL A 518 -18.63 -6.78 4.08
CA VAL A 518 -17.67 -5.77 3.57
C VAL A 518 -16.84 -6.32 2.42
N PHE A 519 -16.25 -7.50 2.56
CA PHE A 519 -15.31 -8.05 1.57
C PHE A 519 -15.94 -9.09 0.64
N ARG A 520 -17.28 -9.09 0.49
CA ARG A 520 -17.98 -10.03 -0.40
C ARG A 520 -17.89 -9.55 -1.85
N SER A 521 -17.10 -10.25 -2.67
CA SER A 521 -17.01 -9.97 -4.11
C SER A 521 -18.31 -10.34 -4.84
N THR A 522 -18.75 -9.51 -5.79
CA THR A 522 -19.80 -9.82 -6.79
C THR A 522 -19.25 -10.37 -8.08
N THR A 523 -17.96 -10.17 -8.36
CA THR A 523 -17.30 -10.57 -9.59
C THR A 523 -16.27 -11.67 -9.32
N GLY A 524 -16.46 -12.84 -9.92
CA GLY A 524 -15.51 -13.95 -9.89
C GLY A 524 -15.62 -14.90 -8.68
N PRO A 525 -14.95 -16.07 -8.73
CA PRO A 525 -14.88 -16.98 -7.60
C PRO A 525 -14.15 -16.28 -6.44
N GLN A 526 -14.81 -16.19 -5.30
CA GLN A 526 -14.21 -15.57 -4.11
C GLN A 526 -12.91 -16.31 -3.76
N PRO A 527 -11.84 -15.61 -3.37
CA PRO A 527 -10.78 -16.25 -2.62
C PRO A 527 -11.48 -16.74 -1.35
N MET A 528 -11.82 -18.03 -1.31
CA MET A 528 -12.76 -18.58 -0.36
C MET A 528 -12.46 -18.01 1.04
N PHE A 529 -13.50 -17.52 1.72
CA PHE A 529 -13.45 -17.11 3.14
C PHE A 529 -12.97 -18.24 4.07
N GLU A 530 -12.72 -19.41 3.51
CA GLU A 530 -11.97 -20.57 3.99
C GLU A 530 -10.50 -20.50 3.52
N GLY A 531 -9.67 -19.71 4.21
CA GLY A 531 -8.34 -19.39 3.70
C GLY A 531 -7.30 -18.94 4.70
N ALA A 532 -7.11 -19.65 5.81
CA ALA A 532 -6.07 -19.33 6.78
C ALA A 532 -4.70 -19.89 6.38
N ALA A 533 -3.59 -19.27 6.79
CA ALA A 533 -2.29 -19.93 6.91
C ALA A 533 -2.02 -20.20 8.39
N PRO A 534 -2.35 -21.39 8.93
CA PRO A 534 -2.12 -21.69 10.34
C PRO A 534 -0.64 -21.62 10.72
N ARG A 535 -0.37 -20.89 11.80
CA ARG A 535 0.95 -20.79 12.42
C ARG A 535 0.91 -21.47 13.78
N VAL A 536 1.81 -22.43 14.00
CA VAL A 536 1.69 -23.39 15.10
C VAL A 536 2.90 -23.34 16.01
N LEU A 537 2.67 -23.23 17.31
CA LEU A 537 3.66 -23.39 18.37
C LEU A 537 3.45 -24.76 19.04
N ARG A 538 4.52 -25.55 19.21
CA ARG A 538 4.47 -26.87 19.84
C ARG A 538 4.64 -26.77 21.35
N SER A 539 4.02 -27.70 22.07
CA SER A 539 4.22 -27.82 23.51
C SER A 539 5.65 -28.25 23.85
N ALA A 540 6.19 -27.79 25.00
CA ALA A 540 7.54 -28.12 25.44
C ALA A 540 7.75 -29.63 25.73
N GLN A 541 6.67 -30.41 25.89
CA GLN A 541 6.72 -31.82 26.25
C GLN A 541 6.65 -32.78 25.04
N SER A 542 6.26 -32.32 23.85
CA SER A 542 6.11 -33.18 22.67
C SER A 542 7.36 -33.19 21.79
N ARG A 543 8.35 -34.01 22.16
CA ARG A 543 9.33 -34.54 21.19
C ARG A 543 8.63 -35.58 20.32
N CYS A 544 7.84 -35.15 19.34
CA CYS A 544 7.36 -36.06 18.31
C CYS A 544 8.48 -36.29 17.29
N ALA A 545 9.09 -37.47 17.34
CA ALA A 545 9.78 -38.06 16.20
C ALA A 545 8.73 -38.26 15.10
N LEU A 546 8.87 -37.55 13.99
CA LEU A 546 8.17 -37.90 12.75
C LEU A 546 8.78 -39.22 12.24
N PRO A 547 8.00 -40.28 11.99
CA PRO A 547 8.51 -41.44 11.28
C PRO A 547 8.85 -41.01 9.85
N ALA A 548 10.09 -41.25 9.43
CA ALA A 548 10.49 -41.10 8.05
C ALA A 548 9.78 -42.18 7.23
N TYR A 549 8.74 -41.81 6.47
CA TYR A 549 8.24 -42.66 5.38
C TYR A 549 9.17 -42.49 4.18
N GLY A 550 10.14 -43.41 4.10
CA GLY A 550 10.92 -43.65 2.89
C GLY A 550 10.11 -44.47 1.89
N ALA A 551 10.23 -44.10 0.62
CA ALA A 551 9.68 -44.78 -0.53
C ALA A 551 10.28 -46.19 -0.71
N THR A 552 9.45 -47.16 -1.14
CA THR A 552 9.69 -48.13 -2.23
C THR A 552 8.54 -49.13 -2.26
N GLY A 553 7.98 -49.39 -3.44
CA GLY A 553 6.98 -50.45 -3.62
C GLY A 553 6.22 -50.36 -4.94
N SER A 554 6.91 -50.56 -6.06
CA SER A 554 6.30 -51.07 -7.28
C SER A 554 5.90 -52.54 -7.08
N ILE A 555 4.72 -52.95 -7.57
CA ILE A 555 4.42 -54.24 -8.24
C ILE A 555 2.96 -54.17 -8.73
N HIS A 556 2.81 -54.39 -10.05
CA HIS A 556 1.64 -54.70 -10.90
C HIS A 556 0.31 -53.97 -10.75
#